data_AF-A0A955S3I3-F1
#
_entry.id   AF-A0A955S3I3-F1
#
_cell.length_a   1.000
_cell.length_b   1.000
_cell.length_c   1.000
_cell.angle_alpha   90.00
_cell.angle_beta   90.00
_cell.angle_gamma   90.00
#
_symmetry.space_group_name_H-M   'P 1'
#
loop_
_entity.id
_entity.type
_entity.pdbx_description
1 polymer ?
#
loop_
_entity_poly.entity_id
_entity_poly.type
_entity_poly.pdbx_seq_one_letter_code
_entity_poly.pdbx_strand_id
1 'polypeptide(L)'
;MTLGPQWKSPGQVTFTVWAPLRERMELHVVSPCDAVYPMQKDDHGYWQVTVDDLDADARYLYRLDGGEERPDPASPYQPDGVHKPSAMVNHAAFAWTDAAWRPPALAEWIIYELHVGTFTAEGTFAAVIPRLP
;
A
#
# COMPACT_ATOMS: atom_id res chain seq x y z
N MET A 1 -15.86 -0.38 3.29
CA MET A 1 -15.04 -1.29 2.47
C MET A 1 -13.70 -0.62 2.24
N THR A 2 -12.58 -1.31 2.44
CA THR A 2 -11.23 -0.74 2.36
C THR A 2 -10.55 -1.29 1.10
N LEU A 3 -9.95 -0.41 0.29
CA LEU A 3 -9.20 -0.77 -0.91
C LEU A 3 -7.78 -1.22 -0.55
N GLY A 4 -7.14 -1.94 -1.47
CA GLY A 4 -5.79 -2.45 -1.31
C GLY A 4 -5.71 -3.69 -0.43
N PRO A 5 -4.47 -4.09 -0.05
CA PRO A 5 -4.23 -5.24 0.81
C PRO A 5 -4.56 -4.90 2.27
N GLN A 6 -5.29 -5.77 2.96
CA GLN A 6 -5.68 -5.61 4.36
C GLN A 6 -5.48 -6.91 5.14
N TRP A 7 -4.67 -6.83 6.20
CA TRP A 7 -4.49 -7.95 7.14
C TRP A 7 -5.80 -8.26 7.87
N LYS A 8 -6.24 -9.52 7.83
CA LYS A 8 -7.38 -10.02 8.62
C LYS A 8 -6.92 -10.68 9.91
N SER A 9 -5.81 -11.39 9.83
CA SER A 9 -5.10 -12.04 10.92
C SER A 9 -3.63 -12.24 10.49
N PRO A 10 -2.72 -12.68 11.37
CA PRO A 10 -1.35 -13.00 10.96
C PRO A 10 -1.35 -14.01 9.81
N GLY A 11 -0.70 -13.67 8.69
CA GLY A 11 -0.60 -14.52 7.50
C GLY A 11 -1.79 -14.46 6.54
N GLN A 12 -2.93 -13.87 6.93
CA GLN A 12 -4.13 -13.79 6.10
C GLN A 12 -4.42 -12.36 5.65
N VAL A 13 -4.52 -12.17 4.34
CA VAL A 13 -4.66 -10.84 3.72
C VAL A 13 -5.83 -10.86 2.74
N THR A 14 -6.74 -9.89 2.88
CA THR A 14 -7.76 -9.63 1.86
C THR A 14 -7.27 -8.52 0.93
N PHE A 15 -7.24 -8.79 -0.37
CA PHE A 15 -6.98 -7.80 -1.42
C PHE A 15 -8.30 -7.31 -1.98
N THR A 16 -8.46 -6.00 -2.13
CA THR A 16 -9.68 -5.38 -2.65
C THR A 16 -9.36 -4.32 -3.68
N VAL A 17 -9.90 -4.43 -4.89
CA VAL A 17 -9.75 -3.41 -5.94
C VAL A 17 -11.07 -3.11 -6.62
N TRP A 18 -11.33 -1.85 -6.92
CA TRP A 18 -12.53 -1.45 -7.64
C TRP A 18 -12.27 -1.47 -9.15
N ALA A 19 -13.02 -2.31 -9.88
CA ALA A 19 -12.90 -2.44 -11.33
C ALA A 19 -14.24 -2.89 -11.93
N PRO A 20 -15.28 -2.04 -11.90
CA PRO A 20 -16.66 -2.42 -12.20
C PRO A 20 -16.86 -2.81 -13.66
N LEU A 21 -16.03 -2.31 -14.57
CA LEU A 21 -16.12 -2.58 -16.01
C LEU A 21 -15.34 -3.83 -16.43
N ARG A 22 -14.59 -4.46 -15.50
CA ARG A 22 -13.86 -5.70 -15.78
C ARG A 22 -14.78 -6.90 -15.68
N GLU A 23 -14.47 -7.92 -16.46
CA GLU A 23 -15.20 -9.18 -16.48
C GLU A 23 -14.45 -10.26 -15.70
N ARG A 24 -13.13 -10.13 -15.60
CA ARG A 24 -12.29 -11.02 -14.79
C ARG A 24 -11.14 -10.24 -14.15
N MET A 25 -10.92 -10.49 -12.86
CA MET A 25 -9.75 -10.00 -12.13
C MET A 25 -9.09 -11.16 -11.40
N GLU A 26 -7.77 -11.14 -11.38
CA GLU A 26 -6.94 -12.09 -10.66
C GLU A 26 -5.87 -11.32 -9.90
N LEU A 27 -5.54 -11.78 -8.69
CA LEU A 27 -4.39 -11.33 -7.93
C LEU A 27 -3.21 -12.21 -8.31
N HIS A 28 -2.14 -11.61 -8.82
CA HIS A 28 -0.87 -12.29 -9.06
C HIS A 28 0.10 -11.92 -7.94
N VAL A 29 0.38 -12.85 -7.04
CA VAL A 29 1.47 -12.73 -6.06
C VAL A 29 2.75 -13.19 -6.75
N VAL A 30 3.74 -12.30 -6.85
CA VAL A 30 5.02 -12.56 -7.53
C VAL A 30 6.13 -12.95 -6.54
N SER A 31 5.91 -12.70 -5.25
CA SER A 31 6.81 -13.05 -4.14
C SER A 31 5.98 -13.11 -2.85
N PRO A 32 6.21 -14.05 -1.92
CA PRO A 32 7.32 -15.02 -1.90
C PRO A 32 7.14 -16.24 -2.81
N CYS A 33 5.93 -16.49 -3.32
CA CYS A 33 5.63 -17.57 -4.26
C CYS A 33 4.90 -17.00 -5.47
N ASP A 34 5.27 -17.45 -6.67
CA ASP A 34 4.60 -17.12 -7.93
C ASP A 34 3.25 -17.85 -7.98
N ALA A 35 2.17 -17.11 -7.69
CA ALA A 35 0.84 -17.68 -7.53
C ALA A 35 -0.24 -16.71 -8.01
N VAL A 36 -1.28 -17.26 -8.64
CA VAL A 36 -2.40 -16.47 -9.16
C VAL A 36 -3.71 -16.92 -8.52
N TYR A 37 -4.46 -15.96 -8.00
CA TYR A 37 -5.71 -16.18 -7.29
C TYR A 37 -6.87 -15.47 -8.02
N PRO A 38 -7.92 -16.21 -8.44
CA PRO A 38 -9.10 -15.58 -9.01
C PRO A 38 -9.82 -14.74 -7.96
N MET A 39 -10.24 -13.53 -8.34
CA MET A 39 -10.98 -12.63 -7.46
C MET A 39 -12.49 -12.78 -7.70
N GLN A 40 -13.28 -12.50 -6.67
CA GLN A 40 -14.74 -12.47 -6.73
C GLN A 40 -15.24 -11.04 -6.85
N LYS A 41 -16.13 -10.78 -7.81
CA LYS A 41 -16.78 -9.49 -8.00
C LYS A 41 -18.06 -9.40 -7.18
N ASP A 42 -18.25 -8.31 -6.46
CA ASP A 42 -19.53 -7.99 -5.81
C ASP A 42 -20.46 -7.15 -6.72
N ASP A 43 -21.67 -6.91 -6.25
CA ASP A 43 -22.70 -6.16 -6.98
C ASP A 43 -22.34 -4.67 -7.20
N HIS A 44 -21.34 -4.16 -6.48
CA HIS A 44 -20.84 -2.79 -6.58
C HIS A 44 -19.57 -2.67 -7.45
N GLY A 45 -19.09 -3.79 -8.01
CA GLY A 45 -17.96 -3.84 -8.92
C GLY A 45 -16.60 -3.87 -8.22
N TYR A 46 -16.57 -4.17 -6.93
CA TYR A 46 -15.32 -4.47 -6.23
C TYR A 46 -14.95 -5.93 -6.40
N TRP A 47 -13.66 -6.17 -6.59
CA TRP A 47 -13.07 -7.49 -6.69
C TRP A 47 -12.30 -7.80 -5.41
N GLN A 48 -12.52 -8.98 -4.85
CA GLN A 48 -11.89 -9.40 -3.62
C GLN A 48 -11.32 -10.82 -3.70
N VAL A 49 -10.21 -11.03 -3.01
CA VAL A 49 -9.71 -12.36 -2.69
C VAL A 49 -8.99 -12.32 -1.34
N THR A 50 -9.15 -13.39 -0.56
CA THR A 50 -8.37 -13.60 0.67
C THR A 50 -7.33 -14.66 0.40
N VAL A 51 -6.08 -14.34 0.73
CA VAL A 51 -4.93 -15.23 0.57
C VAL A 51 -4.32 -15.49 1.94
N ASP A 52 -4.05 -16.76 2.21
CA ASP A 52 -3.38 -17.23 3.41
C ASP A 52 -1.86 -17.35 3.19
N ASP A 53 -1.11 -17.50 4.28
CA ASP A 53 0.34 -17.68 4.29
C ASP A 53 1.16 -16.60 3.55
N LEU A 54 0.68 -15.35 3.56
CA LEU A 54 1.44 -14.20 3.05
C LEU A 54 2.21 -13.49 4.17
N ASP A 55 3.47 -13.16 3.87
CA ASP A 55 4.31 -12.31 4.72
C ASP A 55 4.16 -10.82 4.39
N ALA A 56 4.79 -9.97 5.21
CA ALA A 56 4.72 -8.53 5.06
C ALA A 56 5.52 -7.97 3.88
N ASP A 57 6.37 -8.79 3.26
CA ASP A 57 7.22 -8.38 2.14
C ASP A 57 6.65 -8.83 0.78
N ALA A 58 5.51 -9.52 0.78
CA ALA A 58 4.85 -10.01 -0.40
C ALA A 58 4.68 -8.92 -1.47
N ARG A 59 4.90 -9.32 -2.72
CA ARG A 59 4.81 -8.48 -3.91
C ARG A 59 3.69 -8.98 -4.79
N TYR A 60 2.90 -8.07 -5.37
CA TYR A 60 1.73 -8.46 -6.15
C TYR A 60 1.37 -7.48 -7.26
N LEU A 61 0.59 -7.96 -8.21
CA LEU A 61 -0.04 -7.24 -9.31
C LEU A 61 -1.49 -7.70 -9.43
N TYR A 62 -2.35 -6.88 -10.03
CA TYR A 62 -3.65 -7.33 -10.53
C TYR A 62 -3.53 -7.69 -12.00
N ARG A 63 -4.07 -8.83 -12.40
CA ARG A 63 -4.21 -9.26 -13.79
C ARG A 63 -5.64 -9.06 -14.26
N LEU A 64 -5.79 -8.29 -15.34
CA LEU A 64 -7.06 -7.80 -15.87
C LEU A 64 -7.49 -8.64 -17.06
N ASP A 65 -8.69 -9.19 -17.02
CA ASP A 65 -9.33 -9.94 -18.12
C ASP A 65 -8.42 -11.05 -18.71
N GLY A 66 -7.52 -11.60 -17.88
CA GLY A 66 -6.58 -12.66 -18.25
C GLY A 66 -5.35 -12.24 -19.06
N GLY A 67 -5.10 -10.93 -19.20
CA GLY A 67 -3.98 -10.40 -19.96
C GLY A 67 -3.11 -9.47 -19.13
N GLU A 68 -3.37 -8.17 -19.24
CA GLU A 68 -2.51 -7.12 -18.74
C GLU A 68 -2.38 -7.10 -17.22
N GLU A 69 -1.17 -6.86 -16.73
CA GLU A 69 -0.89 -6.70 -15.31
C GLU A 69 -0.69 -5.22 -14.93
N ARG A 70 -1.25 -4.85 -13.78
CA ARG A 70 -1.18 -3.50 -13.24
C ARG A 70 -0.86 -3.52 -11.74
N PRO A 71 -0.05 -2.57 -11.25
CA PRO A 71 0.09 -2.38 -9.81
C PRO A 71 -1.23 -1.93 -9.19
N ASP A 72 -1.31 -2.07 -7.88
CA ASP A 72 -2.48 -1.65 -7.11
C ASP A 72 -2.58 -0.10 -7.14
N PRO A 73 -3.70 0.48 -7.60
CA PRO A 73 -3.92 1.92 -7.51
C PRO A 73 -3.99 2.42 -6.06
N ALA A 74 -4.29 1.54 -5.10
CA ALA A 74 -4.25 1.76 -3.66
C ALA A 74 -3.02 1.09 -3.01
N SER A 75 -1.93 0.90 -3.77
CA SER A 75 -0.68 0.33 -3.27
C SER A 75 -0.14 1.15 -2.08
N PRO A 76 0.21 0.50 -0.96
CA PRO A 76 0.87 1.21 0.13
C PRO A 76 2.36 1.49 -0.17
N TYR A 77 2.98 0.79 -1.12
CA TYR A 77 4.40 0.96 -1.45
C TYR A 77 4.77 0.42 -2.85
N GLN A 78 5.54 1.21 -3.62
CA GLN A 78 6.08 0.86 -4.94
C GLN A 78 7.62 0.86 -4.92
N PRO A 79 8.27 -0.21 -4.46
CA PRO A 79 9.74 -0.26 -4.27
C PRO A 79 10.52 -0.11 -5.59
N ASP A 80 10.02 -0.73 -6.65
CA ASP A 80 10.74 -0.85 -7.92
C ASP A 80 10.19 0.13 -8.99
N GLY A 81 9.31 1.04 -8.59
CA GLY A 81 8.71 2.07 -9.44
C GLY A 81 7.20 1.88 -9.72
N VAL A 82 6.60 2.91 -10.32
CA VAL A 82 5.13 3.05 -10.45
C VAL A 82 4.45 2.03 -11.37
N HIS A 83 5.21 1.27 -12.15
CA HIS A 83 4.70 0.22 -13.06
C HIS A 83 5.08 -1.19 -12.62
N LYS A 84 5.79 -1.32 -11.50
CA LYS A 84 6.29 -2.59 -10.97
C LYS A 84 5.37 -3.13 -9.88
N PRO A 85 5.53 -4.40 -9.46
CA PRO A 85 4.71 -4.99 -8.43
C PRO A 85 4.57 -4.11 -7.18
N SER A 86 3.36 -4.05 -6.68
CA SER A 86 3.04 -3.43 -5.41
C SER A 86 3.56 -4.27 -4.26
N ALA A 87 4.02 -3.61 -3.21
CA ALA A 87 4.53 -4.24 -2.02
C ALA A 87 3.53 -4.12 -0.87
N MET A 88 3.42 -5.19 -0.08
CA MET A 88 2.77 -5.10 1.21
C MET A 88 3.57 -4.22 2.17
N VAL A 89 2.86 -3.63 3.13
CA VAL A 89 3.45 -2.88 4.25
C VAL A 89 2.75 -3.30 5.52
N ASN A 90 3.52 -3.71 6.52
CA ASN A 90 3.00 -3.89 7.87
C ASN A 90 3.00 -2.54 8.61
N HIS A 91 1.87 -1.84 8.59
CA HIS A 91 1.73 -0.54 9.26
C HIS A 91 1.87 -0.61 10.79
N ALA A 92 1.77 -1.80 11.40
CA ALA A 92 1.99 -1.99 12.83
C ALA A 92 3.46 -2.29 13.20
N ALA A 93 4.35 -2.45 12.22
CA ALA A 93 5.77 -2.73 12.47
C ALA A 93 6.53 -1.54 13.06
N PHE A 94 6.06 -0.31 12.85
CA PHE A 94 6.70 0.89 13.39
C PHE A 94 6.27 1.12 14.84
N ALA A 95 7.24 1.09 15.77
CA ALA A 95 7.02 1.39 17.18
C ALA A 95 6.96 2.90 17.39
N TRP A 96 5.76 3.47 17.29
CA TRP A 96 5.50 4.88 17.58
C TRP A 96 5.90 5.23 19.02
N THR A 97 6.60 6.35 19.20
CA THR A 97 7.09 6.86 20.50
C THR A 97 6.37 8.14 20.96
N ASP A 98 5.39 8.59 20.20
CA ASP A 98 4.73 9.90 20.31
C ASP A 98 3.30 9.81 20.86
N ALA A 99 2.95 8.74 21.58
CA ALA A 99 1.59 8.50 22.10
C ALA A 99 1.03 9.64 22.99
N ALA A 100 1.91 10.46 23.58
CA ALA A 100 1.53 11.62 24.39
C ALA A 100 1.47 12.95 23.60
N TRP A 101 1.85 12.94 22.33
CA TRP A 101 1.83 14.13 21.48
C TRP A 101 0.41 14.66 21.32
N ARG A 102 0.27 15.99 21.45
CA ARG A 102 -0.97 16.70 21.17
C ARG A 102 -0.66 17.85 20.23
N PRO A 103 -1.39 17.98 19.11
CA PRO A 103 -1.19 19.12 18.23
C PRO A 103 -1.56 20.42 18.97
N PRO A 104 -0.83 21.53 18.75
CA PRO A 104 -1.22 22.83 19.26
C PRO A 104 -2.56 23.27 18.64
N ALA A 105 -3.23 24.25 19.25
CA ALA A 105 -4.49 24.77 18.72
C ALA A 105 -4.26 25.34 17.32
N LEU A 106 -5.24 25.24 16.42
CA LEU A 106 -5.09 25.70 15.02
C LEU A 106 -4.66 27.17 14.93
N ALA A 107 -5.10 28.02 15.86
CA ALA A 107 -4.72 29.42 15.93
C ALA A 107 -3.23 29.67 16.25
N GLU A 108 -2.51 28.65 16.74
CA GLU A 108 -1.09 28.69 17.07
C GLU A 108 -0.21 28.12 15.94
N TRP A 109 -0.81 27.62 14.85
CA TRP A 109 -0.06 27.01 13.76
C TRP A 109 0.73 28.05 12.96
N ILE A 110 2.03 27.83 12.84
CA ILE A 110 2.90 28.45 11.84
C ILE A 110 3.34 27.35 10.90
N ILE A 111 2.87 27.40 9.64
CA ILE A 111 3.11 26.34 8.67
C ILE A 111 4.43 26.60 7.91
N TYR A 112 5.28 25.59 7.85
CA TYR A 112 6.49 25.57 7.03
C TYR A 112 6.32 24.56 5.89
N GLU A 113 6.20 25.04 4.64
CA GLU A 113 6.12 24.18 3.46
C GLU A 113 7.53 23.69 3.06
N LEU A 114 7.70 22.38 2.92
CA LEU A 114 8.99 21.75 2.65
C LEU A 114 8.86 20.75 1.49
N HIS A 115 9.76 20.86 0.51
CA HIS A 115 9.91 19.86 -0.55
C HIS A 115 11.06 18.89 -0.22
N VAL A 116 10.72 17.63 0.07
CA VAL A 116 11.68 16.61 0.56
C VAL A 116 12.85 16.43 -0.40
N GLY A 117 12.59 16.36 -1.70
CA GLY A 117 13.60 16.08 -2.72
C GLY A 117 14.60 17.22 -2.97
N THR A 118 14.38 18.42 -2.42
CA THR A 118 15.28 19.57 -2.62
C THR A 118 15.70 20.26 -1.31
N PHE A 119 15.13 19.86 -0.17
CA PHE A 119 15.42 20.48 1.11
C PHE A 119 16.84 20.14 1.63
N THR A 120 17.33 18.94 1.33
CA THR A 120 18.72 18.54 1.55
C THR A 120 19.31 17.96 0.27
N ALA A 121 20.63 17.80 0.22
CA ALA A 121 21.31 17.22 -0.93
C ALA A 121 20.90 15.75 -1.17
N GLU A 122 20.60 15.01 -0.11
CA GLU A 122 20.18 13.61 -0.15
C GLU A 122 18.73 13.46 -0.61
N GLY A 123 17.87 14.45 -0.37
CA GLY A 123 16.48 14.43 -0.85
C GLY A 123 15.59 13.36 -0.23
N THR A 124 15.82 12.99 1.04
CA THR A 124 15.10 11.91 1.74
C THR A 124 14.49 12.36 3.07
N PHE A 125 13.46 11.67 3.56
CA PHE A 125 12.91 11.91 4.90
C PHE A 125 13.98 11.78 6.01
N ALA A 126 14.88 10.81 5.90
CA ALA A 126 15.94 10.60 6.89
C ALA A 126 16.88 11.81 7.01
N ALA A 127 17.16 12.49 5.90
CA ALA A 127 17.99 13.70 5.89
C ALA A 127 17.26 14.95 6.43
N VAL A 128 15.92 14.93 6.49
CA VAL A 128 15.12 15.99 7.13
C VAL A 128 15.24 15.93 8.66
N ILE A 129 15.28 14.72 9.24
CA ILE A 129 15.20 14.51 10.71
C ILE A 129 16.20 15.39 11.50
N PRO A 130 17.50 15.50 11.14
CA PRO A 130 18.46 16.34 11.87
C PRO A 130 18.16 17.85 11.84
N ARG A 131 17.16 18.29 11.06
CA ARG A 131 16.74 19.69 10.92
C ARG A 131 15.50 20.05 11.75
N LEU A 132 14.95 19.11 12.54
CA LEU A 132 13.72 19.25 13.34
C LEU A 132 13.98 19.35 14.86
N PRO A 133 14.89 20.22 15.35
CA PRO A 133 15.33 20.24 16.74
C PRO A 133 14.19 20.37 17.76
#